data_AF-A0A2I0SST8-F1
#
_entry.id   AF-A0A2I0SST8-F1
#
_cell.length_a   1.000
_cell.length_b   1.000
_cell.length_c   1.000
_cell.angle_alpha   90.00
_cell.angle_beta   90.00
_cell.angle_gamma   90.00
#
_symmetry.space_group_name_H-M   'P 1'
#
loop_
_entity.id
_entity.type
_entity.pdbx_description
1 polymer ?
#
loop_
_entity_poly.entity_id
_entity_poly.type
_entity_poly.pdbx_seq_one_letter_code
_entity_poly.pdbx_strand_id
1 'polypeptide(L)'
;MTEGAEIHPQSYARTVFAALGGVVEIGAVNHTGTWDLTDVSVGDFLAPRGEAVARVMTAVRTIGRFDDAVMAVADELGYLREHPVEAPFMLLWSAGITWDPESAENLAYLAEPRVVRRMCRMGADLQLTDLVDALATAGIAAGVDAEEGGGLIAEIVRDACELVDDTGRSTPENVFRMWRVARLPDVLRPDSGAPEWGKAGYRAYDAELERLLAPS
;
A
#
# COMPACT_ATOMS: atom_id res chain seq x y z
N MET A 1 -17.51 -21.33 -24.05
CA MET A 1 -16.43 -21.85 -23.21
C MET A 1 -15.24 -20.92 -23.46
N THR A 2 -15.32 -19.75 -22.84
CA THR A 2 -14.27 -18.71 -22.94
C THR A 2 -13.19 -19.11 -21.94
N GLU A 3 -11.97 -19.31 -22.44
CA GLU A 3 -10.75 -19.39 -21.64
C GLU A 3 -10.80 -18.27 -20.59
N GLY A 4 -10.84 -18.66 -19.31
CA GLY A 4 -10.59 -17.72 -18.24
C GLY A 4 -9.18 -17.20 -18.45
N ALA A 5 -9.03 -15.88 -18.60
CA ALA A 5 -7.72 -15.26 -18.58
C ALA A 5 -6.98 -15.80 -17.35
N GLU A 6 -5.86 -16.49 -17.55
CA GLU A 6 -4.99 -16.89 -16.46
C GLU A 6 -4.53 -15.59 -15.79
N ILE A 7 -5.18 -15.28 -14.67
CA ILE A 7 -4.77 -14.20 -13.79
C ILE A 7 -3.43 -14.64 -13.20
N HIS A 8 -2.33 -14.23 -13.81
CA HIS A 8 -1.01 -14.56 -13.31
C HIS A 8 -0.79 -13.87 -11.97
N PRO A 9 -0.41 -14.60 -10.89
CA PRO A 9 -0.12 -14.02 -9.57
C PRO A 9 0.90 -12.86 -9.61
N GLN A 10 1.79 -12.87 -10.61
CA GLN A 10 2.74 -11.80 -10.91
C GLN A 10 2.10 -10.43 -11.11
N SER A 11 0.87 -10.37 -11.63
CA SER A 11 0.14 -9.11 -11.86
C SER A 11 -0.23 -8.39 -10.54
N TYR A 12 -0.38 -9.12 -9.44
CA TYR A 12 -0.71 -8.55 -8.14
C TYR A 12 0.51 -8.14 -7.31
N ALA A 13 1.62 -8.85 -7.48
CA ALA A 13 2.86 -8.55 -6.77
C ALA A 13 3.36 -7.12 -7.03
N ARG A 14 3.31 -6.65 -8.28
CA ARG A 14 3.71 -5.28 -8.64
C ARG A 14 2.85 -4.22 -7.93
N THR A 15 1.55 -4.47 -7.79
CA THR A 15 0.64 -3.56 -7.08
C THR A 15 0.95 -3.52 -5.59
N VAL A 16 1.22 -4.67 -4.97
CA VAL A 16 1.65 -4.72 -3.55
C VAL A 16 2.96 -3.98 -3.35
N PHE A 17 3.96 -4.24 -4.21
CA PHE A 17 5.28 -3.58 -4.09
C PHE A 17 5.22 -2.08 -4.38
N ALA A 18 4.37 -1.64 -5.32
CA ALA A 18 4.17 -0.21 -5.57
C ALA A 18 3.55 0.50 -4.36
N ALA A 19 2.51 -0.08 -3.75
CA ALA A 19 1.89 0.48 -2.55
C ALA A 19 2.89 0.54 -1.37
N LEU A 20 3.70 -0.50 -1.17
CA LEU A 20 4.78 -0.50 -0.18
C LEU A 20 5.85 0.56 -0.50
N GLY A 21 6.18 0.78 -1.76
CA GLY A 21 7.10 1.84 -2.17
C GLY A 21 6.59 3.22 -1.79
N GLY A 22 5.31 3.50 -2.05
CA GLY A 22 4.66 4.73 -1.60
C GLY A 22 4.67 4.89 -0.07
N VAL A 23 4.41 3.82 0.69
CA VAL A 23 4.52 3.82 2.16
C VAL A 23 5.93 4.18 2.62
N VAL A 24 6.97 3.60 2.01
CA VAL A 24 8.36 3.84 2.37
C VAL A 24 8.80 5.26 2.04
N GLU A 25 8.53 5.76 0.82
CA GLU A 25 8.92 7.11 0.45
C GLU A 25 8.21 8.16 1.31
N ILE A 26 6.91 7.99 1.56
CA ILE A 26 6.14 8.89 2.42
C ILE A 26 6.65 8.83 3.86
N GLY A 27 6.95 7.63 4.36
CA GLY A 27 7.55 7.43 5.69
C GLY A 27 8.89 8.13 5.84
N ALA A 28 9.76 8.01 4.84
CA ALA A 28 11.06 8.68 4.82
C ALA A 28 10.91 10.21 4.84
N VAL A 29 9.96 10.75 4.07
CA VAL A 29 9.67 12.19 4.06
C VAL A 29 9.09 12.66 5.41
N ASN A 30 8.15 11.91 5.98
CA ASN A 30 7.57 12.26 7.29
C ASN A 30 8.62 12.19 8.41
N HIS A 31 9.57 11.26 8.32
CA HIS A 31 10.63 11.10 9.31
C HIS A 31 11.57 12.31 9.41
N THR A 32 11.74 13.09 8.33
CA THR A 32 12.55 14.32 8.39
C THR A 32 11.91 15.39 9.28
N GLY A 33 10.57 15.39 9.38
CA GLY A 33 9.79 16.42 10.10
C GLY A 33 9.85 17.81 9.47
N THR A 34 10.62 18.00 8.39
CA THR A 34 10.73 19.27 7.64
C THR A 34 9.83 19.27 6.42
N TRP A 35 9.56 18.09 5.84
CA TRP A 35 8.93 17.91 4.52
C TRP A 35 9.69 18.61 3.38
N ASP A 36 10.96 18.95 3.60
CA ASP A 36 11.89 19.31 2.53
C ASP A 36 12.46 18.02 1.94
N LEU A 37 12.24 17.82 0.63
CA LEU A 37 12.68 16.59 -0.06
C LEU A 37 14.21 16.47 -0.11
N THR A 38 14.95 17.57 0.04
CA THR A 38 16.41 17.55 0.04
C THR A 38 17.00 16.98 1.33
N ASP A 39 16.21 16.88 2.40
CA ASP A 39 16.60 16.30 3.68
C ASP A 39 16.38 14.76 3.73
N VAL A 40 15.77 14.18 2.69
CA VAL A 40 15.30 12.80 2.72
C VAL A 40 16.41 11.82 2.32
N SER A 41 16.64 10.81 3.15
CA SER A 41 17.37 9.60 2.79
C SER A 41 16.54 8.37 3.11
N VAL A 42 16.23 7.59 2.07
CA VAL A 42 15.48 6.33 2.21
C VAL A 42 16.33 5.27 2.91
N GLY A 43 17.63 5.21 2.60
CA GLY A 43 18.58 4.29 3.22
C GLY A 43 18.71 4.51 4.73
N ASP A 44 18.90 5.76 5.16
CA ASP A 44 18.99 6.08 6.59
C ASP A 44 17.65 5.84 7.30
N PHE A 45 16.53 6.10 6.63
CA PHE A 45 15.20 5.78 7.15
C PHE A 45 15.00 4.27 7.33
N LEU A 46 15.41 3.46 6.36
CA LEU A 46 15.23 2.00 6.36
C LEU A 46 16.23 1.25 7.23
N ALA A 47 17.45 1.78 7.43
CA ALA A 47 18.50 1.12 8.19
C ALA A 47 18.06 0.62 9.59
N PRO A 48 17.40 1.43 10.44
CA PRO A 48 16.90 0.96 11.73
C PRO A 48 15.61 0.11 11.62
N ARG A 49 14.98 0.04 10.44
CA ARG A 49 13.69 -0.62 10.18
C ARG A 49 13.82 -1.92 9.38
N GLY A 50 15.05 -2.36 9.08
CA GLY A 50 15.30 -3.50 8.21
C GLY A 50 14.61 -4.80 8.64
N GLU A 51 14.54 -5.08 9.94
CA GLU A 51 13.82 -6.26 10.45
C GLU A 51 12.31 -6.18 10.21
N ALA A 52 11.70 -5.00 10.40
CA ALA A 52 10.28 -4.81 10.14
C ALA A 52 9.96 -4.97 8.65
N VAL A 53 10.78 -4.38 7.78
CA VAL A 53 10.64 -4.53 6.32
C VAL A 53 10.81 -5.99 5.90
N ALA A 54 11.77 -6.72 6.47
CA ALA A 54 11.96 -8.14 6.18
C ALA A 54 10.75 -9.00 6.60
N ARG A 55 10.12 -8.69 7.74
CA ARG A 55 8.88 -9.35 8.17
C ARG A 55 7.73 -9.07 7.19
N VAL A 56 7.52 -7.80 6.84
CA VAL A 56 6.51 -7.40 5.84
C VAL A 56 6.71 -8.17 4.54
N MET A 57 7.93 -8.19 3.99
CA MET A 57 8.21 -8.89 2.74
C MET A 57 8.03 -10.41 2.83
N THR A 58 8.31 -11.01 3.99
CA THR A 58 8.04 -12.44 4.24
C THR A 58 6.54 -12.74 4.28
N ALA A 59 5.75 -11.87 4.91
CA ALA A 59 4.29 -12.00 4.96
C ALA A 59 3.67 -11.79 3.57
N VAL A 60 4.13 -10.79 2.80
CA VAL A 60 3.72 -10.56 1.40
C VAL A 60 3.96 -11.80 0.55
N ARG A 61 5.14 -12.40 0.65
CA ARG A 61 5.48 -13.64 -0.06
C ARG A 61 4.51 -14.76 0.27
N THR A 62 4.21 -14.93 1.56
CA THR A 62 3.30 -15.98 2.05
C THR A 62 1.87 -15.77 1.54
N ILE A 63 1.32 -14.55 1.67
CA ILE A 63 -0.04 -14.22 1.20
C ILE A 63 -0.19 -14.47 -0.31
N GLY A 64 0.75 -13.96 -1.11
CA GLY A 64 0.68 -14.09 -2.57
C GLY A 64 1.09 -15.46 -3.08
N ARG A 65 1.60 -16.36 -2.21
CA ARG A 65 2.32 -17.58 -2.60
C ARG A 65 3.36 -17.31 -3.69
N PHE A 66 4.06 -16.17 -3.55
CA PHE A 66 5.00 -15.69 -4.56
C PHE A 66 6.30 -16.50 -4.51
N ASP A 67 6.75 -16.93 -5.68
CA ASP A 67 8.05 -17.58 -5.84
C ASP A 67 9.21 -16.56 -5.82
N ASP A 68 10.44 -17.05 -5.86
CA ASP A 68 11.63 -16.19 -5.83
C ASP A 68 11.70 -15.25 -7.05
N ALA A 69 11.19 -15.66 -8.21
CA ALA A 69 11.20 -14.83 -9.42
C ALA A 69 10.23 -13.65 -9.28
N VAL A 70 9.06 -13.87 -8.67
CA VAL A 70 8.12 -12.79 -8.37
C VAL A 70 8.69 -11.86 -7.29
N MET A 71 9.31 -12.42 -6.24
CA MET A 71 9.90 -11.60 -5.18
C MET A 71 11.06 -10.74 -5.68
N ALA A 72 11.84 -11.21 -6.66
CA ALA A 72 12.92 -10.44 -7.28
C ALA A 72 12.42 -9.14 -7.96
N VAL A 73 11.14 -9.06 -8.34
CA VAL A 73 10.55 -7.82 -8.88
C VAL A 73 10.60 -6.68 -7.86
N ALA A 74 10.54 -6.96 -6.56
CA ALA A 74 10.69 -5.93 -5.54
C ALA A 74 12.08 -5.27 -5.59
N ASP A 75 13.13 -6.08 -5.83
CA ASP A 75 14.50 -5.58 -5.98
C ASP A 75 14.68 -4.76 -7.26
N GLU A 76 14.04 -5.19 -8.36
CA GLU A 76 14.02 -4.47 -9.63
C GLU A 76 13.37 -3.08 -9.49
N LEU A 77 12.24 -3.02 -8.79
CA LEU A 77 11.53 -1.76 -8.53
C LEU A 77 12.35 -0.82 -7.64
N GLY A 78 13.13 -1.36 -6.69
CA GLY A 78 14.13 -0.61 -5.95
C GLY A 78 13.59 0.34 -4.89
N TYR A 79 12.30 0.27 -4.54
CA TYR A 79 11.71 1.14 -3.51
C TYR A 79 12.24 0.88 -2.09
N LEU A 80 12.83 -0.30 -1.84
CA LEU A 80 13.34 -0.71 -0.51
C LEU A 80 14.86 -0.51 -0.37
N ARG A 81 15.46 0.35 -1.19
CA ARG A 81 16.89 0.71 -1.15
C ARG A 81 17.05 2.22 -1.35
N GLU A 82 18.25 2.75 -1.14
CA GLU A 82 18.53 4.17 -1.37
C GLU A 82 18.17 4.59 -2.81
N HIS A 83 17.39 5.67 -2.91
CA HIS A 83 17.00 6.34 -4.15
C HIS A 83 16.52 7.76 -3.83
N PRO A 84 16.60 8.71 -4.79
CA PRO A 84 16.08 10.06 -4.60
C PRO A 84 14.54 10.05 -4.51
N VAL A 85 14.02 10.78 -3.53
CA VAL A 85 12.58 11.03 -3.39
C VAL A 85 12.25 12.39 -3.96
N GLU A 86 11.38 12.44 -4.98
CA GLU A 86 11.08 13.66 -5.73
C GLU A 86 9.60 14.02 -5.68
N ALA A 87 9.29 15.30 -5.88
CA ALA A 87 7.92 15.82 -5.84
C ALA A 87 6.95 15.11 -6.80
N PRO A 88 7.34 14.69 -8.03
CA PRO A 88 6.47 13.90 -8.90
C PRO A 88 6.04 12.55 -8.28
N PHE A 89 6.88 11.89 -7.49
CA PHE A 89 6.50 10.67 -6.78
C PHE A 89 5.50 10.96 -5.67
N MET A 90 5.69 12.03 -4.90
CA MET A 90 4.70 12.45 -3.90
C MET A 90 3.34 12.79 -4.55
N LEU A 91 3.37 13.37 -5.75
CA LEU A 91 2.15 13.63 -6.52
C LEU A 91 1.50 12.32 -6.99
N LEU A 92 2.30 11.36 -7.47
CA LEU A 92 1.84 10.03 -7.86
C LEU A 92 1.16 9.31 -6.68
N TRP A 93 1.83 9.22 -5.54
CA TRP A 93 1.32 8.51 -4.36
C TRP A 93 0.08 9.16 -3.76
N SER A 94 -0.08 10.47 -3.92
CA SER A 94 -1.27 11.21 -3.51
C SER A 94 -2.38 11.26 -4.59
N ALA A 95 -2.28 10.42 -5.62
CA ALA A 95 -3.21 10.33 -6.74
C ALA A 95 -3.46 11.68 -7.45
N GLY A 96 -2.44 12.55 -7.48
CA GLY A 96 -2.51 13.82 -8.19
C GLY A 96 -3.41 14.87 -7.55
N ILE A 97 -3.94 14.67 -6.34
CA ILE A 97 -5.01 15.54 -5.82
C ILE A 97 -4.55 16.99 -5.56
N THR A 98 -3.26 17.20 -5.32
CA THR A 98 -2.67 18.55 -5.17
C THR A 98 -2.22 19.16 -6.49
N TRP A 99 -2.46 18.49 -7.62
CA TRP A 99 -2.17 19.03 -8.94
C TRP A 99 -3.13 20.17 -9.26
N ASP A 100 -2.57 21.29 -9.69
CA ASP A 100 -3.29 22.44 -10.19
C ASP A 100 -2.92 22.67 -11.67
N PRO A 101 -3.88 22.50 -12.60
CA PRO A 101 -3.65 22.76 -14.02
C PRO A 101 -3.16 24.17 -14.32
N GLU A 102 -3.61 25.18 -13.56
CA GLU A 102 -3.21 26.57 -13.78
C GLU A 102 -1.76 26.82 -13.36
N SER A 103 -1.23 25.94 -12.51
CA SER A 103 0.16 25.94 -12.05
C SER A 103 1.04 24.94 -12.84
N ALA A 104 0.54 24.33 -13.92
CA ALA A 104 1.25 23.30 -14.69
C ALA A 104 2.57 23.79 -15.32
N GLU A 105 2.72 25.10 -15.55
CA GLU A 105 3.95 25.71 -16.04
C GLU A 105 5.03 25.85 -14.96
N ASN A 106 4.69 25.65 -13.68
CA ASN A 106 5.61 25.81 -12.55
C ASN A 106 5.49 24.66 -11.53
N LEU A 107 5.96 23.46 -11.89
CA LEU A 107 5.96 22.31 -10.97
C LEU A 107 6.80 22.48 -9.69
N ALA A 108 7.58 23.56 -9.57
CA ALA A 108 8.39 23.81 -8.38
C ALA A 108 7.54 23.98 -7.12
N TYR A 109 6.28 24.40 -7.23
CA TYR A 109 5.38 24.51 -6.07
C TYR A 109 5.14 23.16 -5.39
N LEU A 110 5.23 22.04 -6.12
CA LEU A 110 5.04 20.69 -5.57
C LEU A 110 6.12 20.31 -4.55
N ALA A 111 7.30 20.92 -4.65
CA ALA A 111 8.40 20.74 -3.71
C ALA A 111 8.29 21.65 -2.47
N GLU A 112 7.30 22.55 -2.41
CA GLU A 112 7.09 23.36 -1.21
C GLU A 112 6.72 22.47 -0.02
N PRO A 113 7.37 22.61 1.16
CA PRO A 113 7.14 21.71 2.29
C PRO A 113 5.68 21.56 2.73
N ARG A 114 4.89 22.63 2.63
CA ARG A 114 3.45 22.60 2.93
C ARG A 114 2.64 21.74 1.96
N VAL A 115 3.05 21.71 0.68
CA VAL A 115 2.40 20.93 -0.39
C VAL A 115 2.84 19.48 -0.26
N VAL A 116 4.14 19.23 -0.07
CA VAL A 116 4.70 17.91 0.23
C VAL A 116 3.99 17.29 1.44
N ARG A 117 3.90 18.00 2.56
CA ARG A 117 3.18 17.54 3.75
C ARG A 117 1.73 17.15 3.47
N ARG A 118 1.03 17.90 2.61
CA ARG A 118 -0.34 17.58 2.22
C ARG A 118 -0.38 16.31 1.35
N MET A 119 0.52 16.19 0.38
CA MET A 119 0.66 14.99 -0.46
C MET A 119 0.99 13.76 0.39
N CYS A 120 1.94 13.84 1.32
CA CYS A 120 2.30 12.75 2.24
C CYS A 120 1.11 12.26 3.06
N ARG A 121 0.29 13.18 3.58
CA ARG A 121 -0.92 12.80 4.35
C ARG A 121 -1.93 12.04 3.50
N MET A 122 -2.24 12.57 2.33
CA MET A 122 -3.23 11.98 1.44
C MET A 122 -2.71 10.67 0.83
N GLY A 123 -1.42 10.66 0.47
CA GLY A 123 -0.72 9.49 -0.01
C GLY A 123 -0.64 8.39 1.04
N ALA A 124 -0.41 8.70 2.31
CA ALA A 124 -0.40 7.68 3.37
C ALA A 124 -1.74 6.93 3.43
N ASP A 125 -2.85 7.67 3.44
CA ASP A 125 -4.20 7.09 3.47
C ASP A 125 -4.47 6.22 2.22
N LEU A 126 -4.08 6.72 1.04
CA LEU A 126 -4.26 6.01 -0.24
C LEU A 126 -3.38 4.77 -0.33
N GLN A 127 -2.07 4.88 -0.11
CA GLN A 127 -1.13 3.77 -0.28
C GLN A 127 -1.38 2.66 0.74
N LEU A 128 -1.75 2.99 1.98
CA LEU A 128 -2.16 1.97 2.97
C LEU A 128 -3.46 1.27 2.57
N THR A 129 -4.43 2.01 2.03
CA THR A 129 -5.69 1.44 1.52
C THR A 129 -5.44 0.51 0.33
N ASP A 130 -4.56 0.93 -0.59
CA ASP A 130 -4.19 0.19 -1.79
C ASP A 130 -3.39 -1.05 -1.44
N LEU A 131 -2.55 -0.98 -0.41
CA LEU A 131 -1.81 -2.11 0.12
C LEU A 131 -2.77 -3.21 0.63
N VAL A 132 -3.78 -2.85 1.44
CA VAL A 132 -4.78 -3.83 1.92
C VAL A 132 -5.50 -4.48 0.76
N ASP A 133 -5.93 -3.70 -0.24
CA ASP A 133 -6.64 -4.22 -1.40
C ASP A 133 -5.78 -5.16 -2.23
N ALA A 134 -4.53 -4.77 -2.50
CA ALA A 134 -3.59 -5.57 -3.27
C ALA A 134 -3.26 -6.89 -2.56
N LEU A 135 -3.09 -6.87 -1.23
CA LEU A 135 -2.84 -8.08 -0.44
C LEU A 135 -4.06 -9.01 -0.39
N ALA A 136 -5.25 -8.47 -0.15
CA ALA A 136 -6.49 -9.26 -0.17
C ALA A 136 -6.71 -9.89 -1.55
N THR A 137 -6.50 -9.12 -2.61
CA THR A 137 -6.58 -9.63 -3.99
C THR A 137 -5.58 -10.75 -4.23
N ALA A 138 -4.33 -10.57 -3.82
CA ALA A 138 -3.27 -11.57 -3.98
C ALA A 138 -3.60 -12.85 -3.21
N GLY A 139 -4.03 -12.74 -1.95
CA GLY A 139 -4.43 -13.88 -1.12
C GLY A 139 -5.62 -14.65 -1.68
N ILE A 140 -6.65 -13.92 -2.16
CA ILE A 140 -7.83 -14.51 -2.81
C ILE A 140 -7.43 -15.24 -4.09
N ALA A 141 -6.61 -14.63 -4.94
CA ALA A 141 -6.13 -15.25 -6.18
C ALA A 141 -5.23 -16.48 -5.91
N ALA A 142 -4.44 -16.44 -4.85
CA ALA A 142 -3.58 -17.54 -4.42
C ALA A 142 -4.35 -18.65 -3.68
N GLY A 143 -5.63 -18.45 -3.37
CA GLY A 143 -6.45 -19.39 -2.59
C GLY A 143 -5.95 -19.56 -1.16
N VAL A 144 -5.45 -18.48 -0.55
CA VAL A 144 -5.10 -18.42 0.87
C VAL A 144 -6.38 -18.19 1.68
N ASP A 145 -6.56 -19.00 2.71
CA ASP A 145 -7.71 -18.91 3.61
C ASP A 145 -7.79 -17.53 4.28
N ALA A 146 -9.00 -17.04 4.54
CA ALA A 146 -9.20 -15.70 5.08
C ALA A 146 -8.62 -15.55 6.50
N GLU A 147 -8.63 -16.59 7.33
CA GLU A 147 -8.05 -16.54 8.68
C GLU A 147 -6.52 -16.37 8.60
N GLU A 148 -5.86 -17.20 7.79
CA GLU A 148 -4.41 -17.13 7.56
C GLU A 148 -4.01 -15.80 6.90
N GLY A 149 -4.65 -15.46 5.77
CA GLY A 149 -4.35 -14.26 5.00
C GLY A 149 -4.71 -12.98 5.75
N GLY A 150 -5.85 -12.96 6.44
CA GLY A 150 -6.30 -11.83 7.26
C GLY A 150 -5.34 -11.55 8.42
N GLY A 151 -4.84 -12.61 9.09
CA GLY A 151 -3.80 -12.49 10.11
C GLY A 151 -2.54 -11.80 9.59
N LEU A 152 -2.02 -12.28 8.46
CA LEU A 152 -0.83 -11.72 7.81
C LEU A 152 -1.05 -10.26 7.32
N ILE A 153 -2.21 -9.96 6.74
CA ILE A 153 -2.56 -8.59 6.32
C ILE A 153 -2.61 -7.67 7.54
N ALA A 154 -3.23 -8.09 8.64
CA ALA A 154 -3.33 -7.29 9.85
C ALA A 154 -1.94 -6.97 10.44
N GLU A 155 -0.99 -7.90 10.40
CA GLU A 155 0.41 -7.66 10.78
C GLU A 155 1.10 -6.66 9.84
N ILE A 156 0.99 -6.86 8.52
CA ILE A 156 1.57 -5.94 7.53
C ILE A 156 1.01 -4.52 7.72
N VAL A 157 -0.29 -4.37 7.93
CA VAL A 157 -0.94 -3.06 8.09
C VAL A 157 -0.43 -2.34 9.35
N ARG A 158 -0.20 -3.06 10.45
CA ARG A 158 0.38 -2.48 11.67
C ARG A 158 1.79 -1.97 11.42
N ASP A 159 2.66 -2.81 10.86
CA ASP A 159 4.03 -2.42 10.52
C ASP A 159 4.02 -1.25 9.52
N ALA A 160 3.15 -1.27 8.49
CA ALA A 160 3.05 -0.23 7.48
C ALA A 160 2.54 1.12 8.04
N CYS A 161 1.62 1.09 9.02
CA CYS A 161 1.18 2.30 9.71
C CYS A 161 2.34 2.95 10.48
N GLU A 162 3.14 2.16 11.19
CA GLU A 162 4.34 2.66 11.89
C GLU A 162 5.42 3.15 10.93
N LEU A 163 5.56 2.52 9.76
CA LEU A 163 6.48 2.96 8.72
C LEU A 163 6.07 4.32 8.13
N VAL A 164 4.79 4.54 7.82
CA VAL A 164 4.36 5.75 7.12
C VAL A 164 4.31 7.00 8.03
N ASP A 165 3.92 6.84 9.30
CA ASP A 165 3.79 7.94 10.27
C ASP A 165 3.80 7.38 11.72
N ASP A 166 4.87 7.65 12.47
CA ASP A 166 5.03 7.21 13.86
C ASP A 166 4.23 8.07 14.87
N THR A 167 3.54 9.12 14.40
CA THR A 167 2.72 10.00 15.27
C THR A 167 1.35 9.42 15.61
N GLY A 168 1.00 8.25 15.06
CA GLY A 168 -0.27 7.57 15.30
C GLY A 168 -1.46 8.14 14.50
N ARG A 169 -1.20 8.94 13.46
CA ARG A 169 -2.24 9.43 12.54
C ARG A 169 -2.86 8.30 11.73
N SER A 170 -2.02 7.44 11.18
CA SER A 170 -2.42 6.26 10.44
C SER A 170 -2.56 5.12 11.44
N THR A 171 -3.79 4.66 11.65
CA THR A 171 -4.08 3.52 12.52
C THR A 171 -4.62 2.35 11.70
N PRO A 172 -4.34 1.10 12.07
CA PRO A 172 -4.87 -0.07 11.37
C PRO A 172 -6.39 -0.06 11.23
N GLU A 173 -7.09 0.38 12.28
CA GLU A 173 -8.55 0.57 12.26
C GLU A 173 -8.99 1.55 11.17
N ASN A 174 -8.32 2.71 11.06
CA ASN A 174 -8.67 3.71 10.06
C ASN A 174 -8.37 3.21 8.64
N VAL A 175 -7.23 2.53 8.43
CA VAL A 175 -6.90 1.91 7.14
C VAL A 175 -7.96 0.91 6.73
N PHE A 176 -8.34 0.01 7.65
CA PHE A 176 -9.39 -0.97 7.42
C PHE A 176 -10.72 -0.31 7.04
N ARG A 177 -11.15 0.70 7.79
CA ARG A 177 -12.37 1.47 7.52
C ARG A 177 -12.31 2.15 6.14
N MET A 178 -11.17 2.71 5.76
CA MET A 178 -10.98 3.34 4.45
C MET A 178 -11.04 2.32 3.31
N TRP A 179 -10.34 1.20 3.44
CA TRP A 179 -10.40 0.09 2.48
C TRP A 179 -11.83 -0.41 2.27
N ARG A 180 -12.56 -0.64 3.36
CA ARG A 180 -13.96 -1.09 3.32
C ARG A 180 -14.85 -0.12 2.52
N VAL A 181 -14.67 1.18 2.69
CA VAL A 181 -15.51 2.19 2.01
C VAL A 181 -15.04 2.47 0.59
N ALA A 182 -13.73 2.47 0.33
CA ALA A 182 -13.15 2.84 -0.95
C ALA A 182 -13.12 1.69 -1.97
N ARG A 183 -13.01 0.43 -1.51
CA ARG A 183 -12.74 -0.72 -2.39
C ARG A 183 -13.90 -1.69 -2.48
N LEU A 184 -14.50 -2.06 -1.34
CA LEU A 184 -15.52 -3.11 -1.33
C LEU A 184 -16.78 -2.80 -2.14
N PRO A 185 -17.30 -1.55 -2.22
CA PRO A 185 -18.47 -1.28 -3.06
C PRO A 185 -18.25 -1.61 -4.54
N ASP A 186 -17.05 -1.39 -5.07
CA ASP A 186 -16.74 -1.66 -6.48
C ASP A 186 -16.68 -3.17 -6.77
N VAL A 187 -16.42 -4.00 -5.75
CA VAL A 187 -16.34 -5.46 -5.87
C VAL A 187 -17.63 -6.16 -5.46
N LEU A 188 -18.28 -5.74 -4.38
CA LEU A 188 -19.35 -6.50 -3.71
C LEU A 188 -20.77 -6.11 -4.12
N ARG A 189 -20.94 -4.98 -4.83
CA ARG A 189 -22.27 -4.61 -5.34
C ARG A 189 -22.87 -5.73 -6.21
N PRO A 190 -24.21 -5.92 -6.18
CA PRO A 190 -24.85 -6.97 -6.97
C PRO A 190 -24.55 -6.88 -8.47
N ASP A 191 -24.42 -5.67 -9.00
CA ASP A 191 -24.16 -5.36 -10.40
C ASP A 191 -22.68 -5.24 -10.76
N SER A 192 -21.76 -5.45 -9.81
CA SER A 192 -20.33 -5.47 -10.11
C SER A 192 -19.99 -6.67 -11.00
N GLY A 193 -19.06 -6.45 -11.94
CA GLY A 193 -18.56 -7.49 -12.86
C GLY A 193 -17.62 -8.51 -12.21
N ALA A 194 -17.36 -8.40 -10.91
CA ALA A 194 -16.51 -9.35 -10.19
C ALA A 194 -17.16 -10.75 -10.16
N PRO A 195 -16.40 -11.83 -10.34
CA PRO A 195 -16.95 -13.18 -10.25
C PRO A 195 -17.37 -13.51 -8.81
N GLU A 196 -18.39 -14.36 -8.64
CA GLU A 196 -18.95 -14.67 -7.31
C GLU A 196 -17.95 -15.29 -6.33
N TRP A 197 -16.99 -16.08 -6.82
CA TRP A 197 -15.90 -16.59 -5.98
C TRP A 197 -15.00 -15.47 -5.43
N GLY A 198 -14.75 -14.43 -6.23
CA GLY A 198 -14.00 -13.25 -5.81
C GLY A 198 -14.79 -12.44 -4.79
N LYS A 199 -16.09 -12.21 -5.04
CA LYS A 199 -16.98 -11.55 -4.07
C LYS A 199 -17.02 -12.31 -2.73
N ALA A 200 -17.09 -13.64 -2.78
CA ALA A 200 -17.06 -14.49 -1.58
C ALA A 200 -15.73 -14.36 -0.83
N GLY A 201 -14.60 -14.38 -1.54
CA GLY A 201 -13.27 -14.15 -0.96
C GLY A 201 -13.18 -12.80 -0.26
N TYR A 202 -13.58 -11.71 -0.93
CA TYR A 202 -13.56 -10.37 -0.33
C TYR A 202 -14.45 -10.24 0.91
N ARG A 203 -15.63 -10.88 0.92
CA ARG A 203 -16.49 -10.93 2.13
C ARG A 203 -15.82 -11.67 3.29
N ALA A 204 -15.10 -12.76 3.01
CA ALA A 204 -14.39 -13.52 4.04
C ALA A 204 -13.22 -12.72 4.63
N TYR A 205 -12.41 -12.08 3.79
CA TYR A 205 -11.34 -11.19 4.24
C TYR A 205 -11.88 -9.96 4.99
N ASP A 206 -13.00 -9.37 4.54
CA ASP A 206 -13.65 -8.25 5.25
C ASP A 206 -14.08 -8.64 6.67
N ALA A 207 -14.73 -9.79 6.83
CA ALA A 207 -15.16 -10.29 8.13
C ALA A 207 -13.97 -10.59 9.07
N GLU A 208 -12.89 -11.17 8.54
CA GLU A 208 -11.72 -11.50 9.35
C GLU A 208 -10.91 -10.25 9.73
N LEU A 209 -10.72 -9.32 8.80
CA LEU A 209 -10.04 -8.05 9.10
C LEU A 209 -10.85 -7.21 10.09
N GLU A 210 -12.19 -7.27 10.06
CA GLU A 210 -13.02 -6.65 11.09
C GLU A 210 -12.70 -7.21 12.48
N ARG A 211 -12.62 -8.54 12.60
CA ARG A 211 -12.29 -9.21 13.85
C ARG A 211 -10.91 -8.82 14.39
N LEU A 212 -9.95 -8.57 13.50
CA LEU A 212 -8.55 -8.32 13.83
C LEU A 212 -8.18 -6.85 14.04
N LEU A 213 -8.87 -5.93 13.35
CA LEU A 213 -8.48 -4.51 13.24
C LEU A 213 -9.55 -3.54 13.75
N ALA A 214 -10.81 -3.95 13.90
CA ALA A 214 -11.83 -3.09 14.49
C ALA A 214 -11.65 -3.00 16.02
N PRO A 215 -12.05 -1.87 16.63
CA PRO A 215 -11.97 -1.70 18.08
C PRO A 215 -12.94 -2.66 18.76
N SER A 216 -12.44 -3.35 19.79
CA SER A 216 -13.22 -4.22 20.69
C SER A 216 -14.15 -3.45 21.61
#